data_AF-D9CGK4-F1
#
_entry.id   AF-D9CGK4-F1
#
_cell.length_a   1.000
_cell.length_b   1.000
_cell.length_c   1.000
_cell.angle_alpha   90.00
_cell.angle_beta   90.00
_cell.angle_gamma   90.00
#
_symmetry.space_group_name_H-M   'P 1'
#
loop_
_entity.id
_entity.type
_entity.pdbx_description
1 polymer ?
#
loop_
_entity_poly.entity_id
_entity_poly.type
_entity_poly.pdbx_seq_one_letter_code
_entity_poly.pdbx_strand_id
1 'polypeptide(L)' 'MTSRSDREQHVTQMLTNFRLEGLIPDDAHLRLLQQYIEGTATLSDLLQDARNFALERWLESLKAGLRP' A
#
# COMPACT_ATOMS: atom_id res chain seq x y z
N MET A 1 14.40 -2.70 -16.14
CA MET A 1 14.53 -2.10 -14.79
C MET A 1 13.82 -0.77 -14.81
N THR A 2 12.91 -0.50 -13.87
CA THR A 2 12.37 0.86 -13.66
C THR A 2 13.42 1.72 -12.96
N SER A 3 13.48 3.01 -13.30
CA SER A 3 14.38 3.95 -12.64
C SER A 3 13.85 4.35 -11.25
N ARG A 4 14.69 4.95 -10.40
CA ARG A 4 14.23 5.55 -9.12
C ARG A 4 13.15 6.61 -9.38
N SER A 5 13.32 7.43 -10.41
CA SER A 5 12.36 8.45 -10.83
C SER A 5 11.00 7.83 -11.22
N ASP A 6 11.00 6.72 -11.94
CA ASP A 6 9.75 6.04 -12.33
C ASP A 6 9.01 5.54 -11.08
N ARG A 7 9.75 5.05 -10.07
CA ARG A 7 9.17 4.58 -8.81
C ARG A 7 8.65 5.73 -7.96
N GLU A 8 9.33 6.88 -7.91
CA GLU A 8 8.86 8.10 -7.25
C GLU A 8 7.56 8.61 -7.88
N GLN A 9 7.48 8.65 -9.21
CA GLN A 9 6.26 9.02 -9.93
C GLN A 9 5.12 8.05 -9.63
N HIS A 10 5.41 6.74 -9.61
CA HIS A 10 4.42 5.74 -9.26
C HIS A 10 3.87 5.91 -7.83
N VAL A 11 4.75 6.11 -6.84
CA VAL A 11 4.33 6.35 -5.45
C VAL A 11 3.54 7.66 -5.33
N THR A 12 3.96 8.72 -6.02
CA THR A 12 3.24 10.00 -6.03
C THR A 12 1.82 9.84 -6.57
N GLN A 13 1.65 9.09 -7.67
CA GLN A 13 0.33 8.80 -8.22
C GLN A 13 -0.53 8.00 -7.24
N MET A 14 0.03 6.98 -6.60
CA MET A 14 -0.66 6.16 -5.60
C MET A 14 -1.17 6.99 -4.41
N LEU A 15 -0.30 7.81 -3.82
CA LEU A 15 -0.68 8.68 -2.69
C LEU A 15 -1.70 9.75 -3.10
N THR A 16 -1.62 10.24 -4.34
CA THR A 16 -2.64 11.15 -4.88
C THR A 16 -4.00 10.47 -4.96
N ASN A 17 -4.06 9.22 -5.44
CA ASN A 17 -5.29 8.45 -5.49
C ASN A 17 -5.85 8.18 -4.08
N PHE A 18 -5.00 7.79 -3.13
CA PHE A 18 -5.40 7.57 -1.74
C PHE A 18 -6.06 8.83 -1.14
N ARG A 19 -5.44 9.99 -1.34
CA ARG A 19 -6.01 11.26 -0.89
C ARG A 19 -7.37 11.56 -1.52
N LEU A 20 -7.55 11.27 -2.81
CA LEU A 20 -8.83 11.47 -3.50
C LEU A 20 -9.92 10.53 -2.96
N GLU A 21 -9.55 9.33 -2.55
CA GLU A 21 -10.45 8.32 -1.97
C GLU A 21 -10.66 8.48 -0.45
N GLY A 22 -9.99 9.46 0.18
CA GLY A 22 -10.04 9.67 1.63
C GLY A 22 -9.29 8.61 2.44
N LEU A 23 -8.39 7.86 1.80
CA LEU A 23 -7.54 6.86 2.43
C LEU A 23 -6.28 7.51 3.03
N ILE A 24 -5.96 7.13 4.25
CA ILE A 24 -4.75 7.57 4.95
C ILE A 24 -3.85 6.34 5.12
N PRO A 25 -2.70 6.28 4.44
CA PRO A 25 -1.75 5.20 4.62
C PRO A 25 -1.14 5.27 6.02
N ASP A 26 -0.90 4.10 6.63
CA ASP A 26 -0.21 4.02 7.90
C ASP A 26 1.32 4.08 7.74
N ASP A 27 2.03 4.14 8.86
CA ASP A 27 3.49 4.24 8.88
C ASP A 27 4.19 3.00 8.28
N ALA A 28 3.56 1.82 8.34
CA ALA A 28 4.14 0.61 7.79
C ALA A 28 4.11 0.65 6.26
N HIS A 29 2.97 1.05 5.69
CA HIS A 29 2.81 1.25 4.26
C HIS A 29 3.75 2.35 3.73
N LEU A 30 3.87 3.48 4.43
CA LEU A 30 4.79 4.56 4.04
C LEU A 30 6.26 4.11 4.01
N ARG A 31 6.69 3.28 4.96
CA ARG A 31 8.04 2.69 4.95
C ARG A 31 8.25 1.76 3.75
N LEU A 32 7.26 0.95 3.41
CA LEU A 32 7.35 0.05 2.26
C LEU A 32 7.42 0.82 0.94
N LEU A 33 6.67 1.91 0.79
CA LEU A 33 6.76 2.79 -0.39
C LEU A 33 8.15 3.42 -0.54
N GLN A 34 8.77 3.82 0.57
CA GLN A 34 10.14 4.33 0.58
C GLN A 34 11.15 3.26 0.13
N GLN A 35 11.03 2.03 0.65
CA GLN A 35 11.87 0.90 0.24
C GLN A 35 11.69 0.56 -1.25
N TYR A 36 10.47 0.67 -1.76
CA TYR A 36 10.20 0.50 -3.18
C TYR A 36 10.91 1.58 -4.01
N ILE A 37 10.83 2.86 -3.62
CA ILE A 37 11.56 3.95 -4.29
C ILE A 37 13.08 3.67 -4.31
N GLU A 38 13.64 3.28 -3.16
CA GLU A 38 15.05 2.94 -2.99
C GLU A 38 15.47 1.69 -3.77
N GLY A 39 14.51 0.86 -4.19
CA GLY A 39 14.74 -0.39 -4.91
C GLY A 39 15.13 -1.56 -4.01
N THR A 40 14.91 -1.43 -2.70
CA THR A 40 15.07 -2.50 -1.71
C THR A 40 13.81 -3.33 -1.53
N ALA A 41 12.65 -2.80 -1.94
CA ALA A 41 11.40 -3.54 -2.12
C ALA A 41 10.96 -3.54 -3.58
N THR A 42 10.14 -4.53 -3.95
CA THR A 42 9.63 -4.76 -5.30
C THR A 42 8.15 -4.37 -5.41
N LEU A 43 7.63 -4.28 -6.64
CA LEU A 43 6.20 -4.13 -6.86
C LEU A 43 5.40 -5.31 -6.27
N SER A 44 5.99 -6.51 -6.24
CA SER A 44 5.34 -7.68 -5.64
C SER A 44 5.14 -7.50 -4.14
N ASP A 45 6.08 -6.85 -3.45
CA ASP A 45 5.98 -6.58 -2.02
C ASP A 45 4.84 -5.59 -1.74
N LEU A 46 4.71 -4.54 -2.56
CA LEU A 46 3.57 -3.60 -2.48
C LEU A 46 2.22 -4.30 -2.70
N LEU A 47 2.15 -5.21 -3.67
CA LEU A 47 0.91 -5.96 -3.94
C LEU A 47 0.59 -6.95 -2.81
N GLN A 48 1.60 -7.52 -2.17
CA GLN A 48 1.41 -8.40 -1.03
C GLN A 48 0.91 -7.62 0.19
N ASP A 49 1.46 -6.44 0.45
CA ASP A 49 1.01 -5.54 1.51
C ASP A 49 -0.46 -5.17 1.36
N ALA A 50 -0.89 -4.77 0.16
CA ALA A 50 -2.30 -4.49 -0.13
C ALA A 50 -3.23 -5.69 0.11
N ARG A 51 -2.77 -6.91 -0.21
CA ARG A 51 -3.54 -8.15 0.07
C ARG A 51 -3.64 -8.41 1.56
N ASN A 52 -2.55 -8.21 2.31
CA ASN A 52 -2.52 -8.39 3.75
C ASN A 52 -3.47 -7.41 4.44
N PHE A 53 -3.44 -6.14 4.05
CA PHE A 53 -4.37 -5.12 4.55
C PHE A 53 -5.83 -5.51 4.32
N ALA A 54 -6.19 -5.95 3.11
CA ALA A 54 -7.55 -6.39 2.80
C ALA A 54 -7.96 -7.63 3.62
N LEU A 55 -7.03 -8.57 3.82
CA LEU A 55 -7.27 -9.77 4.62
C LEU A 55 -7.47 -9.44 6.10
N GLU A 56 -6.63 -8.58 6.68
CA GLU A 56 -6.75 -8.13 8.07
C GLU A 56 -8.09 -7.44 8.30
N ARG A 57 -8.47 -6.53 7.41
CA ARG A 57 -9.76 -5.85 7.44
C ARG A 57 -10.95 -6.81 7.40
N TRP A 58 -10.86 -7.86 6.57
CA TRP A 58 -11.89 -8.90 6.48
C TRP A 58 -11.96 -9.75 7.75
N LEU A 59 -10.80 -10.13 8.32
CA LEU A 59 -10.77 -10.87 9.59
C LEU A 59 -11.32 -10.04 10.75
N GLU A 60 -11.09 -8.74 10.77
CA GLU A 60 -11.68 -7.81 11.73
C GLU A 60 -13.20 -7.74 11.62
N SER A 61 -13.76 -7.65 10.41
CA SER A 61 -15.22 -7.60 10.23
C SER A 61 -15.89 -8.89 10.71
N LEU A 62 -15.29 -10.05 10.43
CA LEU A 62 -15.75 -11.34 10.93
C LEU A 62 -15.77 -11.40 12.46
N LYS A 63 -14.71 -10.93 13.13
CA LYS A 63 -14.63 -10.86 14.60
C LYS A 63 -15.69 -9.93 15.18
N ALA A 64 -16.03 -8.85 14.47
CA ALA A 64 -17.06 -7.91 14.87
C ALA A 64 -18.50 -8.42 14.61
N GLY A 65 -18.67 -9.61 14.03
CA GLY A 65 -19.98 -10.15 13.66
C GLY A 65 -20.66 -9.42 12.50
N LEU A 66 -19.91 -8.54 11.82
CA LEU A 66 -20.35 -7.81 10.64
C LEU A 66 -20.02 -8.67 9.42
N ARG A 67 -21.02 -9.31 8.81
CA ARG A 67 -20.79 -9.91 7.48
C ARG A 67 -20.52 -8.78 6.47
N PRO A 68 -19.55 -8.97 5.56
CA PRO A 68 -19.25 -7.99 4.51
C PRO A 68 -20.46 -7.74 3.60
#